data_AF-A0AAF0BTP5-F1
#
_entry.id   AF-A0AAF0BTP5-F1
#
_cell.length_a   1.000
_cell.length_b   1.000
_cell.length_c   1.000
_cell.angle_alpha   90.00
_cell.angle_beta   90.00
_cell.angle_gamma   90.00
#
_symmetry.space_group_name_H-M   'P 1'
#
loop_
_entity.id
_entity.type
_entity.pdbx_description
1 polymer ?
#
loop_
_entity_poly.entity_id
_entity_poly.type
_entity_poly.pdbx_seq_one_letter_code
_entity_poly.pdbx_strand_id
1 'polypeptide(L)'
;MPAGWYPDPMQQGNQREWNGREWVGPSVPLAAKGGFPKWLIPLIACGGLAFVALIGGAIASAGDEDPEQTAATDPAVGQFARCNDGEFSDNGDLRAICSSHDGVDEFLAEFGECEDGTVIALRDDPECPDGGDLVKLLPGYQPAAGDGDIALCNDGTYSDNRELRNTCSSHDGVEEWLAEYGECEGGDVVRLAEDERCPMGEDLSKLLPGYTPPTTTAPPATTSPPTTTAPPTTTSPPTTTAPPGPTLSPSQQQAVGSAQNYLEFSGFSRQGLIDQLSSEFGDQFSVEDATVAVDSLNVDWNAEAAESAQNYLEFSNFSCQGLIDQLSSEFGDQYTVEEATYGANQTGIC
;
A
#
# COMPACT_ATOMS: atom_id res chain seq x y z
N MET A 1 17.70 -6.42 -2.49
CA MET A 1 18.37 -7.25 -1.46
C MET A 1 18.82 -8.57 -2.11
N PRO A 2 19.99 -9.14 -1.76
CA PRO A 2 20.39 -10.46 -2.27
C PRO A 2 19.45 -11.55 -1.77
N ALA A 3 19.41 -12.70 -2.44
CA ALA A 3 18.52 -13.79 -2.02
C ALA A 3 18.95 -14.35 -0.65
N GLY A 4 17.99 -14.58 0.25
CA GLY A 4 18.27 -15.05 1.61
C GLY A 4 17.10 -14.88 2.57
N TRP A 5 17.30 -15.29 3.82
CA TRP A 5 16.32 -15.12 4.90
C TRP A 5 16.49 -13.77 5.59
N TYR A 6 15.38 -13.03 5.72
CA TYR A 6 15.35 -11.70 6.31
C TYR A 6 14.20 -11.58 7.31
N PRO A 7 14.28 -10.67 8.30
CA PRO A 7 13.15 -10.36 9.17
C PRO A 7 11.92 -9.98 8.35
N ASP A 8 10.77 -10.53 8.71
CA ASP A 8 9.51 -10.28 8.02
C ASP A 8 8.98 -8.89 8.38
N PRO A 9 8.87 -7.95 7.41
CA PRO A 9 8.37 -6.60 7.68
C PRO A 9 6.89 -6.55 8.06
N MET A 10 6.12 -7.60 7.73
CA MET A 10 4.69 -7.70 8.03
C MET A 10 4.41 -8.47 9.34
N GLN A 11 5.40 -9.21 9.86
CA GLN A 11 5.24 -10.00 11.10
C GLN A 11 6.48 -9.85 12.01
N GLN A 12 6.44 -8.90 12.94
CA GLN A 12 7.51 -8.71 13.92
C GLN A 12 7.82 -10.00 14.68
N GLY A 13 9.09 -10.40 14.67
CA GLY A 13 9.56 -11.64 15.32
C GLY A 13 9.69 -12.85 14.39
N ASN A 14 9.27 -12.74 13.13
CA ASN A 14 9.40 -13.78 12.11
C ASN A 14 10.46 -13.43 11.05
N GLN A 15 10.86 -14.43 10.26
CA GLN A 15 11.71 -14.29 9.08
C GLN A 15 11.02 -14.93 7.87
N ARG A 16 11.30 -14.38 6.68
CA ARG A 16 10.79 -14.86 5.40
C ARG A 16 11.91 -14.90 4.36
N GLU A 17 11.79 -15.77 3.36
CA GLU A 17 12.81 -15.88 2.32
C GLU A 17 12.57 -14.84 1.21
N TRP A 18 13.62 -14.14 0.82
CA TRP A 18 13.64 -13.22 -0.31
C TRP A 18 14.40 -13.88 -1.46
N ASN A 19 13.81 -13.96 -2.65
CA ASN A 19 14.46 -14.60 -3.81
C ASN A 19 15.28 -13.63 -4.68
N GLY A 20 15.32 -12.35 -4.32
CA GLY A 20 15.96 -11.29 -5.11
C GLY A 20 14.98 -10.35 -5.83
N ARG A 21 13.71 -10.75 -5.96
CA ARG A 21 12.63 -9.96 -6.58
C ARG A 21 11.38 -9.86 -5.71
N GLU A 22 11.06 -10.93 -4.99
CA GLU A 22 9.88 -10.99 -4.13
C GLU A 22 10.15 -11.89 -2.92
N TRP A 23 9.25 -11.76 -1.94
CA TRP A 23 9.22 -12.63 -0.77
C TRP A 23 8.52 -13.94 -1.12
N VAL A 24 9.19 -15.06 -0.86
CA VAL A 24 8.73 -16.40 -1.20
C VAL A 24 8.57 -17.26 0.05
N GLY A 25 7.62 -18.20 0.00
CA GLY A 25 7.35 -19.14 1.10
C GLY A 25 6.62 -18.52 2.31
N PRO A 26 6.31 -19.32 3.34
CA PRO A 26 5.63 -18.85 4.54
C PRO A 26 6.60 -18.15 5.52
N SER A 27 6.07 -17.22 6.31
CA SER A 27 6.77 -16.59 7.43
C SER A 27 7.03 -17.61 8.53
N VAL A 28 8.25 -17.71 9.02
CA VAL A 28 8.63 -18.63 10.11
C VAL A 28 9.22 -17.86 11.28
N PRO A 29 9.02 -18.29 12.54
CA PRO A 29 9.60 -17.61 13.70
C PRO A 29 11.11 -17.49 13.60
N LEU A 30 11.66 -16.29 13.92
CA LEU A 30 13.09 -16.12 14.09
C LEU A 30 13.54 -17.09 15.19
N ALA A 31 14.32 -18.10 14.82
CA ALA A 31 14.80 -19.10 15.76
C ALA A 31 15.44 -18.40 16.96
N ALA A 32 14.78 -18.49 18.12
CA ALA A 32 15.28 -17.92 19.34
C ALA A 32 16.72 -18.41 19.55
N LYS A 33 17.68 -17.49 19.67
CA LYS A 33 19.05 -17.78 20.10
C LYS A 33 19.02 -18.22 21.57
N GLY A 34 18.39 -19.34 21.86
CA GLY A 34 18.49 -20.08 23.11
C GLY A 34 19.74 -20.93 23.05
N GLY A 35 20.71 -20.63 23.92
CA GLY A 35 21.98 -21.33 23.97
C GLY A 35 21.81 -22.84 24.08
N PHE A 36 22.49 -23.56 23.19
CA PHE A 36 22.72 -24.99 23.34
C PHE A 36 23.40 -25.25 24.69
N PRO A 37 22.82 -26.06 25.60
CA PRO A 37 23.60 -26.59 26.69
C PRO A 37 24.60 -27.58 26.08
N LYS A 38 25.88 -27.19 26.10
CA LYS A 38 27.00 -28.12 26.01
C LYS A 38 26.76 -29.21 27.05
N TRP A 39 26.40 -30.40 26.61
CA TRP A 39 26.89 -31.69 27.11
C TRP A 39 26.34 -32.80 26.20
N LEU A 40 27.24 -33.73 25.84
CA LEU A 40 27.10 -34.88 24.93
C LEU A 40 27.43 -34.67 23.44
N ILE A 41 28.72 -34.44 23.18
CA ILE A 41 29.48 -35.22 22.19
C ILE A 41 30.36 -36.14 23.09
N PRO A 42 30.56 -37.45 22.85
CA PRO A 42 30.89 -38.02 21.53
C PRO A 42 30.26 -39.42 21.29
N LEU A 43 30.41 -40.14 20.17
CA LEU A 43 31.62 -40.66 19.52
C LEU A 43 31.11 -41.62 18.39
N ILE A 44 31.93 -41.80 17.33
CA ILE A 44 32.05 -43.03 16.49
C ILE A 44 30.96 -43.20 15.41
N ALA A 45 31.23 -42.81 14.16
CA ALA A 45 32.02 -43.52 13.14
C ALA A 45 31.27 -44.70 12.48
N CYS A 46 31.22 -44.62 11.15
CA CYS A 46 30.70 -45.61 10.21
C CYS A 46 31.12 -47.05 10.54
N GLY A 47 30.18 -47.98 10.45
CA GLY A 47 30.48 -49.41 10.46
C GLY A 47 29.25 -50.31 10.38
N GLY A 48 28.94 -50.78 9.17
CA GLY A 48 28.62 -52.18 8.86
C GLY A 48 27.51 -52.92 9.62
N LEU A 49 26.42 -53.19 8.87
CA LEU A 49 25.79 -54.50 8.67
C LEU A 49 25.66 -55.53 9.81
N ALA A 50 24.39 -55.86 10.05
CA ALA A 50 23.80 -57.19 10.30
C ALA A 50 23.86 -57.77 11.72
N PHE A 51 22.69 -58.08 12.31
CA PHE A 51 22.18 -59.45 12.51
C PHE A 51 20.84 -59.48 13.30
N VAL A 52 19.92 -60.29 12.76
CA VAL A 52 18.98 -61.22 13.45
C VAL A 52 17.62 -60.74 13.99
N ALA A 53 16.65 -61.60 13.66
CA ALA A 53 15.22 -61.50 13.75
C ALA A 53 14.61 -62.14 15.02
N LEU A 54 13.29 -61.91 15.14
CA LEU A 54 12.27 -62.54 16.00
C LEU A 54 12.35 -62.08 17.47
N ILE A 55 11.26 -61.65 18.11
CA ILE A 55 10.05 -62.44 18.42
C ILE A 55 8.85 -61.50 18.65
N GLY A 56 7.65 -61.92 18.22
CA GLY A 56 6.43 -61.79 19.02
C GLY A 56 5.52 -60.59 18.75
N GLY A 57 4.50 -60.81 17.92
CA GLY A 57 3.34 -59.92 17.87
C GLY A 57 2.44 -60.10 19.08
N ALA A 58 1.87 -58.98 19.55
CA ALA A 58 0.58 -58.93 20.23
C ALA A 58 0.02 -57.50 20.18
N ILE A 59 -1.20 -57.41 19.65
CA ILE A 59 -2.28 -56.46 19.93
C ILE A 59 -2.04 -54.97 19.62
N ALA A 60 -2.56 -54.55 18.47
CA ALA A 60 -2.97 -53.18 18.22
C ALA A 60 -4.08 -52.80 19.23
N SER A 61 -3.81 -51.79 20.06
CA SER A 61 -4.80 -51.03 20.80
C SER A 61 -4.91 -49.67 20.14
N ALA A 62 -6.15 -49.24 19.95
CA ALA A 62 -6.58 -47.96 19.41
C ALA A 62 -5.72 -46.78 19.90
N GLY A 63 -5.33 -45.94 18.94
CA GLY A 63 -5.01 -44.53 19.13
C GLY A 63 -5.84 -43.81 18.09
N ASP A 64 -6.81 -43.04 18.59
CA ASP A 64 -7.82 -42.31 17.84
C ASP A 64 -7.26 -41.49 16.68
N GLU A 65 -8.08 -41.49 15.63
CA GLU A 65 -7.91 -40.86 14.35
C GLU A 65 -7.78 -39.34 14.53
N ASP A 66 -6.62 -38.79 14.14
CA ASP A 66 -6.45 -37.37 13.85
C ASP A 66 -7.38 -37.05 12.66
N PRO A 67 -8.34 -36.11 12.76
CA PRO A 67 -9.31 -35.91 11.70
C PRO A 67 -8.57 -35.45 10.45
N GLU A 68 -8.83 -36.22 9.39
CA GLU A 68 -8.50 -35.94 8.02
C GLU A 68 -8.69 -34.45 7.73
N GLN A 69 -7.59 -33.75 7.51
CA GLN A 69 -7.59 -32.49 6.77
C GLN A 69 -8.08 -32.90 5.37
N THR A 70 -9.40 -32.84 5.18
CA THR A 70 -10.07 -33.17 3.93
C THR A 70 -9.39 -32.39 2.84
N ALA A 71 -8.77 -33.11 1.90
CA ALA A 71 -8.23 -32.52 0.70
C ALA A 71 -9.32 -31.64 0.07
N ALA A 72 -9.06 -30.34 -0.05
CA ALA A 72 -9.95 -29.43 -0.76
C ALA A 72 -10.24 -30.05 -2.12
N THR A 73 -11.50 -30.42 -2.33
CA THR A 73 -11.91 -31.01 -3.62
C THR A 73 -11.96 -29.85 -4.59
N ASP A 74 -11.27 -29.93 -5.74
CA ASP A 74 -11.34 -28.84 -6.71
C ASP A 74 -12.81 -28.61 -7.13
N PRO A 75 -13.27 -27.35 -7.26
CA PRO A 75 -14.64 -27.07 -7.65
C PRO A 75 -14.96 -27.67 -9.02
N ALA A 76 -16.11 -28.32 -9.14
CA ALA A 76 -16.62 -28.77 -10.42
C ALA A 76 -16.97 -27.57 -11.32
N VAL A 77 -16.98 -27.79 -12.64
CA VAL A 77 -17.42 -26.78 -13.61
C VAL A 77 -18.88 -26.41 -13.35
N GLY A 78 -19.16 -25.11 -13.21
CA GLY A 78 -20.52 -24.58 -12.96
C GLY A 78 -20.84 -24.30 -11.49
N GLN A 79 -19.89 -24.51 -10.58
CA GLN A 79 -20.01 -24.04 -9.19
C GLN A 79 -19.76 -22.53 -9.11
N PHE A 80 -20.51 -21.83 -8.26
CA PHE A 80 -20.43 -20.38 -8.09
C PHE A 80 -19.66 -19.98 -6.82
N ALA A 81 -19.82 -20.74 -5.74
CA ALA A 81 -19.21 -20.43 -4.45
C ALA A 81 -18.81 -21.69 -3.69
N ARG A 82 -17.83 -21.54 -2.79
CA ARG A 82 -17.55 -22.46 -1.70
C ARG A 82 -18.31 -22.01 -0.46
N CYS A 83 -18.93 -22.95 0.22
CA CYS A 83 -19.71 -22.71 1.42
C CYS A 83 -18.89 -22.95 2.68
N ASN A 84 -19.37 -22.48 3.84
CA ASN A 84 -18.65 -22.55 5.13
C ASN A 84 -18.41 -23.97 5.63
N ASP A 85 -19.22 -24.94 5.22
CA ASP A 85 -19.00 -26.36 5.52
C ASP A 85 -18.01 -27.05 4.57
N GLY A 86 -17.47 -26.31 3.59
CA GLY A 86 -16.51 -26.78 2.60
C GLY A 86 -17.14 -27.42 1.35
N GLU A 87 -18.47 -27.54 1.27
CA GLU A 87 -19.16 -27.92 0.03
C GLU A 87 -19.18 -26.76 -0.98
N PHE A 88 -19.53 -27.06 -2.23
CA PHE A 88 -19.67 -26.05 -3.29
C PHE A 88 -21.15 -25.91 -3.67
N SER A 89 -21.54 -24.69 -4.01
CA SER A 89 -22.89 -24.37 -4.49
C SER A 89 -22.87 -23.99 -5.97
N ASP A 90 -23.73 -24.65 -6.75
CA ASP A 90 -24.10 -24.31 -8.12
C ASP A 90 -25.40 -23.50 -8.18
N ASN A 91 -25.89 -23.02 -7.03
CA ASN A 91 -27.09 -22.21 -6.97
C ASN A 91 -26.79 -20.78 -7.47
N GLY A 92 -27.42 -20.40 -8.58
CA GLY A 92 -27.31 -19.07 -9.15
C GLY A 92 -28.11 -18.00 -8.38
N ASP A 93 -29.10 -18.38 -7.58
CA ASP A 93 -29.83 -17.44 -6.74
C ASP A 93 -28.92 -16.97 -5.59
N LEU A 94 -28.39 -15.75 -5.72
CA LEU A 94 -27.46 -15.15 -4.76
C LEU A 94 -28.06 -15.00 -3.35
N ARG A 95 -29.39 -14.95 -3.20
CA ARG A 95 -30.06 -14.90 -1.88
C ARG A 95 -30.12 -16.29 -1.22
N ALA A 96 -29.98 -17.34 -2.01
CA ALA A 96 -30.10 -18.73 -1.57
C ALA A 96 -28.81 -19.53 -1.75
N ILE A 97 -27.75 -18.93 -2.32
CA ILE A 97 -26.45 -19.56 -2.47
C ILE A 97 -25.88 -19.94 -1.10
N CYS A 98 -25.42 -21.19 -0.98
CA CYS A 98 -24.97 -21.77 0.30
C CYS A 98 -25.98 -21.68 1.46
N SER A 99 -27.27 -21.45 1.21
CA SER A 99 -28.29 -21.32 2.27
C SER A 99 -28.49 -22.59 3.11
N SER A 100 -28.11 -23.76 2.58
CA SER A 100 -28.13 -25.04 3.29
C SER A 100 -26.78 -25.40 3.94
N HIS A 101 -25.77 -24.54 3.79
CA HIS A 101 -24.35 -24.81 4.08
C HIS A 101 -23.71 -23.71 4.94
N ASP A 102 -24.50 -23.12 5.85
CA ASP A 102 -24.10 -22.03 6.75
C ASP A 102 -23.53 -20.77 6.06
N GLY A 103 -23.93 -20.52 4.82
CA GLY A 103 -23.54 -19.33 4.06
C GLY A 103 -22.28 -19.51 3.24
N VAL A 104 -21.93 -18.44 2.50
CA VAL A 104 -20.79 -18.42 1.58
C VAL A 104 -19.50 -18.22 2.38
N ASP A 105 -18.51 -19.06 2.11
CA ASP A 105 -17.11 -18.87 2.53
C ASP A 105 -16.40 -17.96 1.52
N GLU A 106 -16.50 -18.30 0.23
CA GLU A 106 -15.87 -17.54 -0.86
C GLU A 106 -16.58 -17.76 -2.20
N PHE A 107 -16.70 -16.73 -3.03
CA PHE A 107 -17.10 -16.87 -4.44
C PHE A 107 -15.91 -17.33 -5.30
N LEU A 108 -16.13 -18.25 -6.24
CA LEU A 108 -15.03 -18.83 -7.02
C LEU A 108 -14.53 -17.91 -8.16
N ALA A 109 -15.11 -16.72 -8.29
CA ALA A 109 -14.60 -15.64 -9.13
C ALA A 109 -15.03 -14.29 -8.54
N GLU A 110 -14.30 -13.25 -8.94
CA GLU A 110 -14.54 -11.87 -8.50
C GLU A 110 -15.73 -11.21 -9.19
N PHE A 111 -16.07 -11.66 -10.40
CA PHE A 111 -17.19 -11.16 -11.19
C PHE A 111 -18.05 -12.30 -11.70
N GLY A 112 -19.32 -12.01 -11.95
CA GLY A 112 -20.21 -12.92 -12.65
C GLY A 112 -21.31 -12.21 -13.41
N GLU A 113 -21.89 -12.94 -14.35
CA GLU A 113 -22.93 -12.50 -15.28
C GLU A 113 -24.29 -13.00 -14.77
N CYS A 114 -25.24 -12.09 -14.64
CA CYS A 114 -26.64 -12.35 -14.30
C CYS A 114 -27.43 -12.79 -15.55
N GLU A 115 -28.62 -13.35 -15.35
CA GLU A 115 -29.48 -13.85 -16.44
C GLU A 115 -29.83 -12.78 -17.50
N ASP A 116 -29.91 -11.52 -17.10
CA ASP A 116 -30.16 -10.37 -17.98
C ASP A 116 -28.92 -9.91 -18.77
N GLY A 117 -27.76 -10.54 -18.55
CA GLY A 117 -26.47 -10.20 -19.14
C GLY A 117 -25.70 -9.11 -18.37
N THR A 118 -26.24 -8.62 -17.25
CA THR A 118 -25.53 -7.66 -16.39
C THR A 118 -24.37 -8.35 -15.71
N VAL A 119 -23.19 -7.72 -15.71
CA VAL A 119 -22.03 -8.20 -14.96
C VAL A 119 -21.95 -7.47 -13.62
N ILE A 120 -21.83 -8.22 -12.54
CA ILE A 120 -21.72 -7.71 -11.17
C ILE A 120 -20.43 -8.20 -10.52
N ALA A 121 -19.93 -7.43 -9.55
CA ALA A 121 -18.87 -7.89 -8.65
C ALA A 121 -19.47 -8.84 -7.60
N LEU A 122 -18.80 -9.96 -7.34
CA LEU A 122 -19.19 -10.98 -6.37
C LEU A 122 -18.45 -10.75 -5.04
N ARG A 123 -18.70 -9.58 -4.45
CA ARG A 123 -18.18 -9.15 -3.15
C ARG A 123 -19.29 -8.43 -2.38
N ASP A 124 -19.23 -8.46 -1.05
CA ASP A 124 -20.08 -7.66 -0.15
C ASP A 124 -21.60 -7.71 -0.44
N ASP A 125 -22.22 -8.89 -0.30
CA ASP A 125 -23.66 -9.13 -0.51
C ASP A 125 -24.13 -8.82 -1.95
N PRO A 126 -23.62 -9.56 -2.96
CA PRO A 126 -23.93 -9.30 -4.35
C PRO A 126 -25.41 -9.59 -4.67
N GLU A 127 -26.05 -8.68 -5.41
CA GLU A 127 -27.41 -8.86 -5.93
C GLU A 127 -27.43 -8.63 -7.45
N CYS A 128 -28.06 -9.55 -8.18
CA CYS A 128 -28.39 -9.33 -9.59
C CYS A 128 -29.60 -8.39 -9.72
N PRO A 129 -29.64 -7.55 -10.77
CA PRO A 129 -30.80 -6.70 -11.06
C PRO A 129 -32.10 -7.49 -11.14
N ASP A 130 -33.19 -6.88 -10.68
CA ASP A 130 -34.54 -7.48 -10.61
C ASP A 130 -34.63 -8.80 -9.83
N GLY A 131 -33.59 -9.16 -9.06
CA GLY A 131 -33.49 -10.42 -8.33
C GLY A 131 -33.27 -11.63 -9.23
N GLY A 132 -32.66 -11.45 -10.40
CA GLY A 132 -32.30 -12.55 -11.30
C GLY A 132 -31.19 -13.46 -10.75
N ASP A 133 -30.98 -14.60 -11.41
CA ASP A 133 -29.95 -15.55 -11.01
C ASP A 133 -28.60 -15.21 -11.65
N LEU A 134 -27.52 -15.50 -10.92
CA LEU A 134 -26.16 -15.57 -11.44
C LEU A 134 -26.05 -16.80 -12.35
N VAL A 135 -25.68 -16.61 -13.61
CA VAL A 135 -25.64 -17.69 -14.60
C VAL A 135 -24.22 -18.10 -14.97
N LYS A 136 -23.22 -17.27 -14.67
CA LYS A 136 -21.83 -17.53 -15.07
C LYS A 136 -20.82 -16.76 -14.24
N LEU A 137 -19.75 -17.43 -13.82
CA LEU A 137 -18.56 -16.78 -13.27
C LEU A 137 -17.64 -16.26 -14.38
N LEU A 138 -16.98 -15.14 -14.09
CA LEU A 138 -16.07 -14.45 -14.99
C LEU A 138 -14.69 -14.27 -14.32
N PRO A 139 -13.90 -15.35 -14.13
CA PRO A 139 -12.57 -15.25 -13.54
C PRO A 139 -11.63 -14.46 -14.45
N GLY A 140 -10.93 -13.48 -13.87
CA GLY A 140 -10.00 -12.59 -14.59
C GLY A 140 -10.71 -11.59 -15.53
N TYR A 141 -12.02 -11.39 -15.38
CA TYR A 141 -12.74 -10.36 -16.09
C TYR A 141 -12.41 -8.99 -15.51
N GLN A 142 -11.86 -8.12 -16.35
CA GLN A 142 -11.76 -6.70 -16.07
C GLN A 142 -12.97 -6.02 -16.75
N PRO A 143 -13.82 -5.29 -16.01
CA PRO A 143 -14.89 -4.53 -16.64
C PRO A 143 -14.31 -3.57 -17.68
N ALA A 144 -15.07 -3.28 -18.74
CA ALA A 144 -14.67 -2.20 -19.62
C ALA A 144 -15.00 -0.87 -18.92
N ALA A 145 -14.09 0.11 -19.01
CA ALA A 145 -14.36 1.47 -18.56
C ALA A 145 -15.65 2.00 -19.19
N GLY A 146 -16.56 2.49 -18.36
CA GLY A 146 -17.79 3.15 -18.74
C GLY A 146 -17.56 4.56 -19.29
N ASP A 147 -18.60 5.11 -19.93
CA ASP A 147 -18.57 6.49 -20.42
C ASP A 147 -18.48 7.46 -19.24
N GLY A 148 -17.28 8.01 -19.00
CA GLY A 148 -17.03 9.01 -17.98
C GLY A 148 -16.06 8.58 -16.88
N ASP A 149 -15.69 7.30 -16.86
CA ASP A 149 -14.59 6.79 -16.05
C ASP A 149 -13.29 7.43 -16.49
N ILE A 150 -12.41 7.68 -15.53
CA ILE A 150 -11.15 8.38 -15.74
C ILE A 150 -9.94 7.56 -15.31
N ALA A 151 -10.12 6.56 -14.45
CA ALA A 151 -9.04 5.73 -13.91
C ALA A 151 -9.51 4.30 -13.62
N LEU A 152 -8.63 3.32 -13.84
CA LEU A 152 -8.66 1.99 -13.25
C LEU A 152 -8.00 2.07 -11.87
N CYS A 153 -8.64 1.50 -10.86
CA CYS A 153 -8.14 1.39 -9.50
C CYS A 153 -7.44 0.03 -9.27
N ASN A 154 -6.58 -0.05 -8.26
CA ASN A 154 -5.80 -1.27 -7.97
C ASN A 154 -6.64 -2.50 -7.58
N ASP A 155 -7.92 -2.31 -7.24
CA ASP A 155 -8.87 -3.40 -6.97
C ASP A 155 -9.67 -3.83 -8.22
N GLY A 156 -9.27 -3.37 -9.41
CA GLY A 156 -9.88 -3.68 -10.69
C GLY A 156 -11.17 -2.90 -11.00
N THR A 157 -11.59 -1.97 -10.12
CA THR A 157 -12.74 -1.10 -10.36
C THR A 157 -12.36 0.16 -11.14
N TYR A 158 -13.34 0.88 -11.68
CA TYR A 158 -13.10 2.15 -12.36
C TYR A 158 -13.65 3.31 -11.54
N SER A 159 -12.90 4.41 -11.52
CA SER A 159 -13.31 5.66 -10.90
C SER A 159 -13.66 6.68 -11.97
N ASP A 160 -14.79 7.37 -11.78
CA ASP A 160 -15.23 8.53 -12.56
C ASP A 160 -14.90 9.86 -11.85
N ASN A 161 -14.12 9.83 -10.76
CA ASN A 161 -13.85 10.97 -9.91
C ASN A 161 -12.92 12.02 -10.57
N ARG A 162 -13.52 12.96 -11.29
CA ARG A 162 -12.81 14.00 -12.09
C ARG A 162 -11.97 14.99 -11.30
N GLU A 163 -12.05 14.95 -9.97
CA GLU A 163 -11.28 15.80 -9.08
C GLU A 163 -9.79 15.40 -9.05
N LEU A 164 -9.43 14.20 -9.55
CA LEU A 164 -8.11 13.56 -9.50
C LEU A 164 -7.61 13.28 -8.07
N ARG A 165 -7.75 14.26 -7.17
CA ARG A 165 -7.59 14.15 -5.72
C ARG A 165 -8.49 13.02 -5.21
N ASN A 166 -7.89 12.08 -4.50
CA ASN A 166 -8.56 10.91 -3.95
C ASN A 166 -9.24 9.99 -4.99
N THR A 167 -8.85 10.08 -6.27
CA THR A 167 -9.30 9.08 -7.26
C THR A 167 -8.77 7.72 -6.82
N CYS A 168 -9.67 6.73 -6.78
CA CYS A 168 -9.36 5.39 -6.28
C CYS A 168 -8.84 5.34 -4.82
N SER A 169 -9.06 6.37 -3.99
CA SER A 169 -8.55 6.38 -2.60
C SER A 169 -9.13 5.25 -1.75
N SER A 170 -10.36 4.83 -2.04
CA SER A 170 -11.01 3.68 -1.38
C SER A 170 -10.63 2.33 -1.98
N HIS A 171 -9.78 2.33 -3.02
CA HIS A 171 -9.46 1.19 -3.87
C HIS A 171 -7.94 1.02 -4.04
N ASP A 172 -7.18 1.35 -2.97
CA ASP A 172 -5.72 1.27 -2.92
C ASP A 172 -4.99 2.11 -3.97
N GLY A 173 -5.63 3.16 -4.46
CA GLY A 173 -5.07 4.11 -5.42
C GLY A 173 -5.30 3.74 -6.88
N VAL A 174 -4.85 4.64 -7.75
CA VAL A 174 -5.00 4.49 -9.20
C VAL A 174 -3.98 3.48 -9.72
N GLU A 175 -4.46 2.48 -10.45
CA GLU A 175 -3.63 1.54 -11.22
C GLU A 175 -3.26 2.16 -12.58
N GLU A 176 -4.25 2.73 -13.30
CA GLU A 176 -4.03 3.31 -14.63
C GLU A 176 -5.02 4.47 -14.92
N TRP A 177 -4.53 5.59 -15.45
CA TRP A 177 -5.40 6.65 -15.99
C TRP A 177 -5.87 6.31 -17.41
N LEU A 178 -7.18 6.42 -17.68
CA LEU A 178 -7.78 6.03 -18.95
C LEU A 178 -7.56 7.02 -20.10
N ALA A 179 -7.17 8.26 -19.80
CA ALA A 179 -6.82 9.27 -20.80
C ALA A 179 -5.35 9.69 -20.66
N GLU A 180 -4.66 9.85 -21.78
CA GLU A 180 -3.25 10.26 -21.79
C GLU A 180 -3.07 11.73 -21.38
N TYR A 181 -4.05 12.60 -21.68
CA TYR A 181 -4.01 14.04 -21.41
C TYR A 181 -5.33 14.55 -20.82
N GLY A 182 -5.22 15.65 -20.07
CA GLY A 182 -6.36 16.39 -19.52
C GLY A 182 -6.14 17.90 -19.50
N GLU A 183 -7.21 18.68 -19.52
CA GLU A 183 -7.23 20.14 -19.46
C GLU A 183 -7.66 20.58 -18.06
N CYS A 184 -6.90 21.48 -17.44
CA CYS A 184 -7.14 22.07 -16.12
C CYS A 184 -8.17 23.21 -16.18
N GLU A 185 -8.73 23.63 -15.05
CA GLU A 185 -9.60 24.83 -14.97
C GLU A 185 -8.94 26.12 -15.47
N GLY A 186 -7.61 26.24 -15.38
CA GLY A 186 -6.84 27.32 -15.98
C GLY A 186 -6.63 27.23 -17.50
N GLY A 187 -7.06 26.12 -18.14
CA GLY A 187 -6.90 25.86 -19.57
C GLY A 187 -5.55 25.25 -19.97
N ASP A 188 -4.69 24.96 -18.99
CA ASP A 188 -3.44 24.22 -19.22
C ASP A 188 -3.72 22.74 -19.49
N VAL A 189 -2.92 22.12 -20.36
CA VAL A 189 -3.04 20.69 -20.67
C VAL A 189 -1.90 19.91 -20.04
N VAL A 190 -2.23 18.93 -19.21
CA VAL A 190 -1.29 18.05 -18.49
C VAL A 190 -1.32 16.63 -19.03
N ARG A 191 -0.21 15.90 -18.91
CA ARG A 191 -0.12 14.49 -19.30
C ARG A 191 -0.42 13.61 -18.08
N LEU A 192 -1.60 13.00 -18.07
CA LEU A 192 -2.11 12.25 -16.91
C LEU A 192 -1.34 10.94 -16.67
N ALA A 193 -0.76 10.36 -17.74
CA ALA A 193 0.01 9.12 -17.67
C ALA A 193 1.41 9.26 -17.00
N GLU A 194 1.81 10.48 -16.59
CA GLU A 194 3.11 10.74 -15.93
C GLU A 194 2.97 11.46 -14.57
N ASP A 195 1.81 11.34 -13.92
CA ASP A 195 1.51 11.97 -12.63
C ASP A 195 1.67 13.52 -12.63
N GLU A 196 1.58 14.16 -13.80
CA GLU A 196 1.60 15.61 -13.90
C GLU A 196 0.27 16.19 -13.40
N ARG A 197 0.27 16.76 -12.19
CA ARG A 197 -0.88 17.47 -11.63
C ARG A 197 -1.07 18.83 -12.28
N CYS A 198 -2.33 19.29 -12.33
CA CYS A 198 -2.65 20.64 -12.74
C CYS A 198 -1.87 21.68 -11.92
N PRO A 199 -1.35 22.74 -12.58
CA PRO A 199 -0.61 23.79 -11.88
C PRO A 199 -1.43 24.39 -10.74
N MET A 200 -0.75 24.76 -9.64
CA MET A 200 -1.36 25.45 -8.50
C MET A 200 -2.52 24.69 -7.82
N GLY A 201 -2.63 23.38 -8.03
CA GLY A 201 -3.65 22.55 -7.41
C GLY A 201 -5.05 22.75 -7.99
N GLU A 202 -5.15 23.30 -9.20
CA GLU A 202 -6.42 23.40 -9.95
C GLU A 202 -6.99 22.01 -10.26
N ASP A 203 -8.31 21.95 -10.44
CA ASP A 203 -8.99 20.71 -10.80
C ASP A 203 -8.95 20.47 -12.32
N LEU A 204 -9.02 19.19 -12.71
CA LEU A 204 -9.07 18.82 -14.11
C LEU A 204 -10.47 19.12 -14.67
N SER A 205 -10.55 20.06 -15.60
CA SER A 205 -11.80 20.43 -16.27
C SER A 205 -12.29 19.39 -17.27
N LYS A 206 -11.37 18.73 -17.99
CA LYS A 206 -11.76 17.85 -19.10
C LYS A 206 -10.67 16.84 -19.48
N LEU A 207 -11.04 15.57 -19.69
CA LEU A 207 -10.15 14.59 -20.34
C LEU A 207 -10.06 14.84 -21.85
N LEU A 208 -8.87 14.65 -22.40
CA LEU A 208 -8.56 14.88 -23.80
C LEU A 208 -8.11 13.59 -24.51
N PRO A 209 -9.01 12.60 -24.69
CA PRO A 209 -8.69 11.37 -25.40
C PRO A 209 -8.31 11.67 -26.86
N GLY A 210 -7.15 11.17 -27.30
CA GLY A 210 -6.63 11.37 -28.65
C GLY A 210 -6.05 12.77 -28.91
N TYR A 211 -5.82 13.58 -27.88
CA TYR A 211 -5.08 14.83 -28.02
C TYR A 211 -3.62 14.56 -28.35
N THR A 212 -3.17 15.10 -29.48
CA THR A 212 -1.75 15.14 -29.83
C THR A 212 -1.22 16.53 -29.48
N PRO A 213 -0.29 16.66 -28.52
CA PRO A 213 0.28 17.96 -28.20
C PRO A 213 0.98 18.54 -29.45
N PRO A 214 0.92 19.88 -29.65
CA PRO A 214 1.65 20.50 -30.75
C PRO A 214 3.14 20.18 -30.59
N THR A 215 3.72 19.55 -31.62
CA THR A 215 5.13 19.13 -31.62
C THR A 215 6.04 20.35 -31.51
N THR A 216 6.41 20.72 -30.29
CA THR A 216 7.50 21.66 -30.07
C THR A 216 8.78 20.91 -30.40
N THR A 217 9.36 21.25 -31.54
CA THR A 217 10.62 20.67 -32.01
C THR A 217 11.71 21.00 -31.00
N ALA A 218 12.08 20.02 -30.17
CA ALA A 218 13.21 20.11 -29.27
C ALA A 218 14.52 20.29 -30.06
N PRO A 219 15.45 21.17 -29.63
CA PRO A 219 16.80 21.25 -30.20
C PRO A 219 17.51 19.88 -30.08
N PRO A 220 18.36 19.49 -31.04
CA PRO A 220 18.91 18.14 -31.11
C PRO A 220 19.76 17.81 -29.88
N ALA A 221 19.44 16.69 -29.24
CA ALA A 221 20.21 16.07 -28.16
C ALA A 221 21.66 15.86 -28.61
N THR A 222 22.59 16.49 -27.90
CA THR A 222 24.02 16.25 -28.09
C THR A 222 24.37 14.97 -27.34
N THR A 223 24.86 13.98 -28.08
CA THR A 223 25.30 12.67 -27.60
C THR A 223 26.36 12.77 -26.49
N SER A 224 26.11 12.11 -25.36
CA SER A 224 27.09 11.91 -24.28
C SER A 224 28.32 11.10 -24.74
N PRO A 225 29.55 11.47 -24.33
CA PRO A 225 30.73 10.60 -24.44
C PRO A 225 30.84 9.62 -23.25
N PRO A 226 31.62 8.54 -23.38
CA PRO A 226 31.56 7.41 -22.46
C PRO A 226 32.30 7.64 -21.13
N THR A 227 31.77 6.96 -20.12
CA THR A 227 32.27 6.78 -18.76
C THR A 227 33.74 6.36 -18.72
N THR A 228 34.56 7.05 -17.94
CA THR A 228 35.90 6.61 -17.53
C THR A 228 36.11 6.87 -16.03
N THR A 229 36.58 5.84 -15.34
CA THR A 229 36.71 5.71 -13.89
C THR A 229 37.94 6.44 -13.32
N ALA A 230 37.69 7.30 -12.30
CA ALA A 230 38.47 7.77 -11.11
C ALA A 230 39.99 8.10 -11.20
N PRO A 231 40.50 9.16 -10.50
CA PRO A 231 40.96 9.03 -9.08
C PRO A 231 40.84 10.33 -8.21
N PRO A 232 41.23 10.35 -6.90
CA PRO A 232 40.62 11.19 -5.84
C PRO A 232 41.27 12.57 -5.57
N THR A 233 40.45 13.44 -4.95
CA THR A 233 40.70 14.67 -4.15
C THR A 233 42.06 15.38 -4.23
N THR A 234 42.05 16.68 -4.60
CA THR A 234 42.88 17.71 -3.94
C THR A 234 42.28 19.12 -4.10
N THR A 235 42.34 19.88 -3.01
CA THR A 235 41.75 21.21 -2.72
C THR A 235 42.54 22.39 -3.31
N SER A 236 41.86 23.41 -3.87
CA SER A 236 42.07 24.84 -3.52
C SER A 236 41.08 25.83 -4.21
N PRO A 237 40.74 26.97 -3.56
CA PRO A 237 39.70 27.95 -3.93
C PRO A 237 40.29 29.10 -4.82
N PRO A 238 39.64 30.26 -5.13
CA PRO A 238 38.28 30.80 -4.82
C PRO A 238 37.53 31.41 -6.03
N THR A 239 36.24 31.78 -5.89
CA THR A 239 35.76 33.15 -6.21
C THR A 239 34.37 33.42 -5.66
N THR A 240 34.30 34.37 -4.74
CA THR A 240 33.08 35.02 -4.28
C THR A 240 32.44 35.81 -5.41
N THR A 241 31.22 35.43 -5.78
CA THR A 241 30.22 36.33 -6.37
C THR A 241 29.00 36.28 -5.46
N ALA A 242 28.44 37.45 -5.13
CA ALA A 242 27.30 37.59 -4.22
C ALA A 242 26.06 36.83 -4.76
N PRO A 243 25.22 36.28 -3.87
CA PRO A 243 24.30 35.19 -4.18
C PRO A 243 23.03 35.68 -4.90
N PRO A 244 22.55 34.98 -5.94
CA PRO A 244 21.11 34.93 -6.19
C PRO A 244 20.47 34.24 -4.97
N GLY A 245 19.29 34.70 -4.53
CA GLY A 245 18.57 34.12 -3.39
C GLY A 245 18.45 32.58 -3.50
N PRO A 246 18.25 31.86 -2.38
CA PRO A 246 18.36 30.41 -2.38
C PRO A 246 17.33 29.84 -3.34
N THR A 247 17.79 29.47 -4.53
CA THR A 247 17.02 28.62 -5.43
C THR A 247 17.21 27.23 -4.85
N LEU A 248 16.13 26.64 -4.37
CA LEU A 248 16.14 25.29 -3.80
C LEU A 248 16.87 24.33 -4.75
N SER A 249 17.68 23.43 -4.19
CA SER A 249 18.27 22.34 -4.96
C SER A 249 17.17 21.44 -5.53
N PRO A 250 17.44 20.62 -6.56
CA PRO A 250 16.47 19.64 -7.03
C PRO A 250 15.99 18.69 -5.92
N SER A 251 16.86 18.25 -5.01
CA SER A 251 16.46 17.40 -3.88
C SER A 251 15.53 18.13 -2.90
N GLN A 252 15.80 19.41 -2.63
CA GLN A 252 14.94 20.25 -1.80
C GLN A 252 13.58 20.49 -2.46
N GLN A 253 13.52 20.69 -3.77
CA GLN A 253 12.25 20.83 -4.49
C GLN A 253 11.41 19.55 -4.43
N GLN A 254 12.04 18.37 -4.53
CA GLN A 254 11.35 17.09 -4.35
C GLN A 254 10.84 16.93 -2.90
N ALA A 255 11.65 17.29 -1.92
CA ALA A 255 11.25 17.28 -0.51
C ALA A 255 10.11 18.26 -0.22
N VAL A 256 10.05 19.42 -0.89
CA VAL A 256 8.92 20.37 -0.81
C VAL A 256 7.63 19.72 -1.32
N GLY A 257 7.69 19.07 -2.48
CA GLY A 257 6.52 18.38 -3.03
C GLY A 257 6.02 17.27 -2.10
N SER A 258 6.93 16.49 -1.51
CA SER A 258 6.53 15.45 -0.56
C SER A 258 5.98 16.04 0.74
N ALA A 259 6.59 17.10 1.26
CA ALA A 259 6.11 17.81 2.45
C ALA A 259 4.67 18.30 2.27
N GLN A 260 4.35 18.84 1.08
CA GLN A 260 3.00 19.25 0.72
C GLN A 260 2.04 18.07 0.65
N ASN A 261 2.45 16.94 0.06
CA ASN A 261 1.61 15.73 0.00
C ASN A 261 1.23 15.21 1.41
N TYR A 262 2.16 15.21 2.36
CA TYR A 262 1.86 14.80 3.73
C TYR A 262 0.88 15.75 4.42
N LEU A 263 1.08 17.07 4.27
CA LEU A 263 0.18 18.10 4.81
C LEU A 263 -1.20 18.08 4.13
N GLU A 264 -1.32 17.57 2.92
CA GLU A 264 -2.62 17.37 2.25
C GLU A 264 -3.40 16.17 2.80
N PHE A 265 -2.72 15.20 3.42
CA PHE A 265 -3.33 13.95 3.89
C PHE A 265 -3.71 13.99 5.37
N SER A 266 -2.89 14.63 6.20
CA SER A 266 -3.14 14.75 7.63
C SER A 266 -2.36 15.92 8.24
N GLY A 267 -2.86 16.48 9.33
CA GLY A 267 -2.12 17.47 10.10
C GLY A 267 -0.76 16.95 10.60
N PHE A 268 0.31 17.69 10.29
CA PHE A 268 1.66 17.43 10.80
C PHE A 268 2.23 18.63 11.55
N SER A 269 2.95 18.36 12.64
CA SER A 269 3.85 19.38 13.18
C SER A 269 5.04 19.59 12.26
N ARG A 270 5.66 20.77 12.35
CA ARG A 270 6.90 21.06 11.64
C ARG A 270 7.96 19.98 11.86
N GLN A 271 8.13 19.54 13.11
CA GLN A 271 9.16 18.54 13.44
C GLN A 271 8.76 17.15 12.93
N GLY A 272 7.51 16.74 13.15
CA GLY A 272 7.00 15.46 12.68
C GLY A 272 7.10 15.33 11.16
N LEU A 273 6.86 16.40 10.41
CA LEU A 273 7.02 16.41 8.96
C LEU A 273 8.48 16.26 8.53
N ILE A 274 9.42 16.96 9.19
CA ILE A 274 10.85 16.79 8.92
C ILE A 274 11.30 15.35 9.21
N ASP A 275 10.83 14.77 10.31
CA ASP A 275 11.16 13.39 10.70
C ASP A 275 10.59 12.39 9.68
N GLN A 276 9.37 12.59 9.21
CA GLN A 276 8.73 11.75 8.20
C GLN A 276 9.51 11.78 6.86
N LEU A 277 9.88 12.97 6.39
CA LEU A 277 10.64 13.16 5.15
C LEU A 277 12.05 12.58 5.22
N SER A 278 12.67 12.61 6.41
CA SER A 278 14.05 12.13 6.61
C SER A 278 14.15 10.70 7.14
N SER A 279 13.01 10.07 7.46
CA SER A 279 12.94 8.72 8.00
C SER A 279 13.54 7.69 7.05
N GLU A 280 14.26 6.72 7.59
CA GLU A 280 14.76 5.57 6.83
C GLU A 280 13.64 4.69 6.25
N PHE A 281 12.42 4.81 6.81
CA PHE A 281 11.21 4.11 6.38
C PHE A 281 10.24 5.00 5.60
N GLY A 282 10.52 6.31 5.53
CA GLY A 282 9.76 7.29 4.73
C GLY A 282 10.48 7.60 3.43
N ASP A 283 10.65 8.90 3.15
CA ASP A 283 11.20 9.37 1.86
C ASP A 283 12.72 9.41 1.80
N GLN A 284 13.40 9.25 2.94
CA GLN A 284 14.86 9.14 3.05
C GLN A 284 15.61 10.37 2.51
N PHE A 285 15.00 11.56 2.55
CA PHE A 285 15.72 12.81 2.28
C PHE A 285 16.78 13.06 3.35
N SER A 286 17.82 13.84 3.00
CA SER A 286 18.71 14.33 4.04
C SER A 286 17.94 15.22 5.01
N VAL A 287 18.29 15.19 6.29
CA VAL A 287 17.64 16.05 7.31
C VAL A 287 17.76 17.52 6.91
N GLU A 288 18.88 17.91 6.29
CA GLU A 288 19.08 19.26 5.77
C GLU A 288 18.08 19.60 4.65
N ASP A 289 17.87 18.73 3.67
CA ASP A 289 16.93 18.97 2.57
C ASP A 289 15.48 18.97 3.05
N ALA A 290 15.12 18.05 3.95
CA ALA A 290 13.80 18.00 4.58
C ALA A 290 13.52 19.28 5.39
N THR A 291 14.50 19.75 6.17
CA THR A 291 14.35 20.99 6.96
C THR A 291 14.18 22.19 6.05
N VAL A 292 15.03 22.32 5.01
CA VAL A 292 14.92 23.43 4.04
C VAL A 292 13.59 23.39 3.30
N ALA A 293 13.11 22.20 2.94
CA ALA A 293 11.82 22.04 2.29
C ALA A 293 10.66 22.52 3.17
N VAL A 294 10.55 21.98 4.38
CA VAL A 294 9.49 22.35 5.33
C VAL A 294 9.55 23.85 5.67
N ASP A 295 10.75 24.41 5.88
CA ASP A 295 10.92 25.84 6.17
C ASP A 295 10.64 26.77 4.98
N SER A 296 10.63 26.23 3.76
CA SER A 296 10.28 27.00 2.57
C SER A 296 8.77 27.11 2.34
N LEU A 297 7.97 26.29 3.03
CA LEU A 297 6.51 26.30 2.95
C LEU A 297 5.92 27.40 3.83
N ASN A 298 4.78 27.95 3.39
CA ASN A 298 3.99 28.88 4.17
C ASN A 298 2.80 28.14 4.82
N VAL A 299 3.11 27.36 5.86
CA VAL A 299 2.14 26.52 6.60
C VAL A 299 1.66 27.24 7.86
N ASP A 300 0.37 27.13 8.18
CA ASP A 300 -0.17 27.54 9.47
C ASP A 300 -0.15 26.36 10.44
N TRP A 301 0.95 26.23 11.19
CA TRP A 301 1.13 25.12 12.14
C TRP A 301 0.07 25.05 13.25
N ASN A 302 -0.64 26.15 13.53
CA ASN A 302 -1.77 26.12 14.45
C ASN A 302 -3.00 25.45 13.80
N ALA A 303 -3.19 25.62 12.49
CA ALA A 303 -4.23 24.93 11.75
C ALA A 303 -3.92 23.43 11.64
N GLU A 304 -2.68 23.06 11.34
CA GLU A 304 -2.23 21.66 11.36
C GLU A 304 -2.49 21.00 12.71
N ALA A 305 -2.15 21.68 13.81
CA ALA A 305 -2.42 21.18 15.16
C ALA A 305 -3.91 20.99 15.45
N ALA A 306 -4.78 21.86 14.91
CA ALA A 306 -6.22 21.72 15.04
C ALA A 306 -6.76 20.54 14.24
N GLU A 307 -6.19 20.28 13.06
CA GLU A 307 -6.53 19.11 12.25
C GLU A 307 -6.12 17.81 12.95
N SER A 308 -4.85 17.70 13.40
CA SER A 308 -4.39 16.54 14.17
C SER A 308 -5.24 16.32 15.42
N ALA A 309 -5.63 17.39 16.11
CA ALA A 309 -6.52 17.33 17.27
C ALA A 309 -7.89 16.72 16.94
N GLN A 310 -8.51 17.13 15.83
CA GLN A 310 -9.78 16.55 15.38
C GLN A 310 -9.60 15.08 14.99
N ASN A 311 -8.56 14.75 14.23
CA ASN A 311 -8.28 13.38 13.80
C ASN A 311 -8.14 12.42 15.00
N TYR A 312 -7.44 12.82 16.07
CA TYR A 312 -7.38 12.00 17.28
C TYR A 312 -8.74 11.76 17.92
N LEU A 313 -9.63 12.77 17.89
CA LEU A 313 -10.96 12.69 18.48
C LEU A 313 -11.93 11.85 17.66
N GLU A 314 -11.70 11.67 16.36
CA GLU A 314 -12.50 10.78 15.52
C GLU A 314 -12.33 9.30 15.91
N PHE A 315 -11.13 8.91 16.33
CA PHE A 315 -10.80 7.51 16.63
C PHE A 315 -10.64 7.21 18.13
N SER A 316 -10.54 8.22 18.99
CA SER A 316 -10.30 8.04 20.42
C SER A 316 -10.84 9.19 21.28
N ASN A 317 -11.09 8.93 22.55
CA ASN A 317 -11.57 9.95 23.49
C ASN A 317 -10.42 10.51 24.31
N PHE A 318 -10.30 11.84 24.36
CA PHE A 318 -9.29 12.54 25.15
C PHE A 318 -9.91 13.52 26.14
N SER A 319 -9.20 13.77 27.24
CA SER A 319 -9.42 14.99 28.04
C SER A 319 -8.68 16.16 27.39
N CYS A 320 -9.09 17.40 27.65
CA CYS A 320 -8.40 18.60 27.13
C CYS A 320 -6.88 18.53 27.37
N GLN A 321 -6.44 18.27 28.60
CA GLN A 321 -5.01 18.13 28.91
C GLN A 321 -4.37 16.93 28.21
N GLY A 322 -5.06 15.79 28.14
CA GLY A 322 -4.53 14.60 27.48
C GLY A 322 -4.33 14.77 25.97
N LEU A 323 -5.20 15.54 25.29
CA LEU A 323 -5.03 15.85 23.87
C LEU A 323 -3.83 16.79 23.65
N ILE A 324 -3.68 17.81 24.50
CA ILE A 324 -2.51 18.72 24.46
C ILE A 324 -1.22 17.92 24.69
N ASP A 325 -1.20 17.03 25.67
CA ASP A 325 -0.05 16.18 25.98
C ASP A 325 0.28 15.24 24.80
N GLN A 326 -0.73 14.68 24.12
CA GLN A 326 -0.53 13.82 22.94
C GLN A 326 0.09 14.60 21.77
N LEU A 327 -0.48 15.76 21.42
CA LEU A 327 -0.02 16.59 20.31
C LEU A 327 1.40 17.14 20.54
N SER A 328 1.73 17.50 21.79
CA SER A 328 3.06 18.06 22.14
C SER A 328 4.10 17.02 22.56
N SER A 329 3.73 15.74 22.61
CA SER A 329 4.62 14.66 23.03
C SER A 329 5.80 14.51 22.08
N GLU A 330 7.01 14.34 22.64
CA GLU A 330 8.23 14.00 21.88
C GLU A 330 8.13 12.64 21.16
N PHE A 331 7.23 11.76 21.62
CA PHE A 331 6.94 10.46 21.00
C PHE A 331 5.62 10.45 20.23
N GLY A 332 4.92 11.59 20.17
CA GLY A 332 3.67 11.77 19.44
C GLY A 332 3.90 12.71 18.26
N ASP A 333 3.07 13.74 18.15
CA ASP A 333 3.07 14.62 16.98
C ASP A 333 4.13 15.73 17.06
N GLN A 334 4.74 15.98 18.23
CA GLN A 334 5.83 16.95 18.43
C GLN A 334 5.48 18.41 18.08
N TYR A 335 4.21 18.81 18.22
CA TYR A 335 3.84 20.24 18.19
C TYR A 335 4.46 21.00 19.36
N THR A 336 4.66 22.32 19.18
CA THR A 336 4.93 23.16 20.36
C THR A 336 3.73 23.12 21.31
N VAL A 337 3.97 23.37 22.60
CA VAL A 337 2.88 23.37 23.59
C VAL A 337 1.83 24.43 23.23
N GLU A 338 2.25 25.56 22.67
CA GLU A 338 1.38 26.62 22.19
C GLU A 338 0.48 26.17 21.03
N GLU A 339 1.03 25.50 20.01
CA GLU A 339 0.27 24.96 18.87
C GLU A 339 -0.67 23.84 19.31
N ALA A 340 -0.19 22.90 20.13
CA ALA A 340 -1.01 21.82 20.69
C ALA A 340 -2.19 22.37 21.52
N THR A 341 -1.93 23.39 22.33
CA THR A 341 -2.97 24.09 23.10
C THR A 341 -3.96 24.78 22.18
N TYR A 342 -3.48 25.45 21.12
CA TYR A 342 -4.36 26.07 20.14
C TYR A 342 -5.26 25.02 19.46
N GLY A 343 -4.68 23.93 18.96
CA GLY A 343 -5.39 22.86 18.28
C GLY A 343 -6.47 22.23 19.15
N ALA A 344 -6.14 21.88 20.39
CA ALA A 344 -7.11 21.34 21.34
C ALA A 344 -8.28 22.30 21.61
N ASN A 345 -8.04 23.62 21.70
CA ASN A 345 -9.11 24.63 21.85
C ASN A 345 -10.04 24.73 20.63
N GLN A 346 -9.60 24.34 19.43
CA GLN A 346 -10.47 24.34 18.24
C GLN A 346 -11.48 23.18 18.24
N THR A 347 -11.26 22.14 19.05
CA THR A 347 -12.13 20.95 19.10
C THR A 347 -13.34 21.11 20.01
N GLY A 348 -13.37 22.14 20.86
CA GLY A 348 -14.44 22.40 21.82
C GLY A 348 -14.45 21.49 23.06
N ILE A 349 -13.43 20.62 23.21
CA ILE A 349 -13.21 19.84 24.45
C ILE A 349 -12.47 20.67 25.52
N CYS A 350 -11.78 21.73 25.07
CA CYS A 350 -11.25 22.84 25.82
C CYS A 350 -12.11 24.08 25.47
#